data_AF-A0A670Y0C8-F1
#
_entry.id   AF-A0A670Y0C8-F1
#
_cell.length_a   1.000
_cell.length_b   1.000
_cell.length_c   1.000
_cell.angle_alpha   90.00
_cell.angle_beta   90.00
_cell.angle_gamma   90.00
#
_symmetry.space_group_name_H-M   'P 1'
#
loop_
_entity.id
_entity.type
_entity.pdbx_description
1 polymer ?
#
loop_
_entity_poly.entity_id
_entity_poly.type
_entity_poly.pdbx_seq_one_letter_code
_entity_poly.pdbx_strand_id
1 'polypeptide(L)'
;MSSDFEGYEQDFSVLTAELTNRIGKIPKLVGDEKRQLVSSVEKQLEEARELLEQMELEVREIPPQSRAMYSSRMKSYKQEMEKLDTDFKRSRIAYSDEVRNELLGDDGNSSEIQRAHLLDNTERLERSSRRLEAGYQIAVETEQIGQDILENLNHDREKIQRARDRLRETDANLGKSSRILTGMLRRIIQNRILLVILAVIIIFAVLMVIFFSVRGH
;
A
#
# COMPACT_ATOMS: atom_id res chain seq x y z
N MET A 1 -2.40 16.81 -13.57
CA MET A 1 -1.31 15.92 -13.11
C MET A 1 -1.87 14.73 -12.31
N SER A 2 -3.08 14.23 -12.61
CA SER A 2 -3.63 12.99 -12.04
C SER A 2 -4.01 11.96 -13.12
N SER A 3 -3.94 12.34 -14.40
CA SER A 3 -4.29 11.48 -15.54
C SER A 3 -3.30 10.35 -15.75
N ASP A 4 -2.02 10.61 -15.44
CA ASP A 4 -0.94 9.69 -15.80
C ASP A 4 -0.90 8.52 -14.82
N PHE A 5 -1.13 8.79 -13.52
CA PHE A 5 -1.35 7.76 -12.52
C PHE A 5 -2.57 6.88 -12.82
N GLU A 6 -3.71 7.47 -13.20
CA GLU A 6 -4.92 6.70 -13.54
C GLU A 6 -4.72 5.82 -14.79
N GLY A 7 -3.93 6.29 -15.77
CA GLY A 7 -3.52 5.49 -16.92
C GLY A 7 -2.68 4.28 -16.51
N TYR A 8 -1.65 4.50 -15.70
CA TYR A 8 -0.83 3.40 -15.17
C TYR A 8 -1.61 2.43 -14.27
N GLU A 9 -2.57 2.93 -13.49
CA GLU A 9 -3.47 2.13 -12.64
C GLU A 9 -4.34 1.21 -13.51
N GLN A 10 -4.87 1.73 -14.62
CA GLN A 10 -5.64 0.95 -15.58
C GLN A 10 -4.78 -0.12 -16.26
N ASP A 11 -3.61 0.25 -16.78
CA ASP A 11 -2.70 -0.68 -17.46
C ASP A 11 -2.23 -1.79 -16.51
N PHE A 12 -1.88 -1.44 -15.27
CA PHE A 12 -1.52 -2.41 -14.23
C PHE A 12 -2.67 -3.38 -13.96
N SER A 13 -3.91 -2.89 -13.82
CA SER A 13 -5.08 -3.76 -13.55
C SER A 13 -5.38 -4.75 -14.67
N VAL A 14 -5.19 -4.34 -15.93
CA VAL A 14 -5.38 -5.20 -17.10
C VAL A 14 -4.29 -6.26 -17.13
N LEU A 15 -3.04 -5.85 -16.88
CA LEU A 15 -1.88 -6.73 -16.88
C LEU A 15 -1.94 -7.77 -15.75
N THR A 16 -2.34 -7.39 -14.53
CA THR A 16 -2.48 -8.34 -13.40
C THR A 16 -3.61 -9.34 -13.63
N ALA A 17 -4.72 -8.91 -14.23
CA ALA A 17 -5.82 -9.81 -14.59
C ALA A 17 -5.39 -10.83 -15.66
N GLU A 18 -4.64 -10.38 -16.67
CA GLU A 18 -4.09 -11.26 -17.70
C GLU A 18 -3.06 -12.24 -17.12
N LEU A 19 -2.13 -11.75 -16.29
CA LEU A 19 -1.14 -12.56 -15.58
C LEU A 19 -1.79 -13.64 -14.73
N THR A 20 -2.82 -13.29 -13.95
CA THR A 20 -3.57 -14.25 -13.11
C THR A 20 -4.16 -15.38 -13.97
N ASN A 21 -4.76 -15.04 -15.12
CA ASN A 21 -5.35 -16.00 -16.03
C ASN A 21 -4.28 -16.92 -16.66
N ARG A 22 -3.16 -16.34 -17.11
CA ARG A 22 -2.04 -17.07 -17.71
C ARG A 22 -1.36 -17.98 -16.69
N ILE A 23 -1.09 -17.50 -15.48
CA ILE A 23 -0.53 -18.30 -14.38
C ILE A 23 -1.42 -19.50 -14.06
N GLY A 24 -2.75 -19.32 -14.02
CA GLY A 24 -3.70 -20.41 -13.82
C GLY A 24 -3.74 -21.44 -14.96
N LYS A 25 -3.26 -21.10 -16.16
CA LYS A 25 -3.14 -22.02 -17.31
C LYS A 25 -1.82 -22.76 -17.34
N ILE A 26 -0.75 -22.25 -16.72
CA ILE A 26 0.59 -22.87 -16.71
C ILE A 26 0.53 -24.34 -16.24
N PRO A 27 -0.17 -24.72 -15.15
CA PRO A 27 -0.23 -26.11 -14.73
C PRO A 27 -0.90 -27.05 -15.75
N LYS A 28 -1.80 -26.54 -16.60
CA LYS A 28 -2.60 -27.32 -17.55
C LYS A 28 -1.92 -27.57 -18.90
N LEU A 29 -0.83 -26.86 -19.18
CA LEU A 29 -0.07 -26.97 -20.42
C LEU A 29 1.19 -27.81 -20.20
N VAL A 30 1.62 -28.51 -21.24
CA VAL A 30 2.78 -29.42 -21.23
C VAL A 30 3.69 -29.10 -22.42
N GLY A 31 4.99 -29.39 -22.31
CA GLY A 31 5.94 -29.22 -23.42
C GLY A 31 6.32 -27.77 -23.76
N ASP A 32 6.61 -27.52 -25.04
CA ASP A 32 7.14 -26.24 -25.54
C ASP A 32 6.15 -25.06 -25.40
N GLU A 33 4.84 -25.32 -25.54
CA GLU A 33 3.80 -24.30 -25.34
C GLU A 33 3.81 -23.76 -23.90
N LYS A 34 4.04 -24.63 -22.92
CA LYS A 34 4.16 -24.24 -21.51
C LYS A 34 5.44 -23.41 -21.29
N ARG A 35 6.56 -23.79 -21.91
CA ARG A 35 7.84 -23.06 -21.80
C ARG A 35 7.75 -21.66 -22.39
N GLN A 36 7.09 -21.51 -23.54
CA GLN A 36 6.78 -20.20 -24.13
C GLN A 36 5.85 -19.38 -23.24
N LEU A 37 4.80 -19.99 -22.68
CA LEU A 37 3.88 -19.29 -21.78
C LEU A 37 4.58 -18.81 -20.50
N VAL A 38 5.42 -19.66 -19.89
CA VAL A 38 6.22 -19.31 -18.71
C VAL A 38 7.14 -18.13 -19.01
N SER A 39 7.87 -18.15 -20.13
CA SER A 39 8.73 -17.02 -20.53
C SER A 39 7.93 -15.74 -20.83
N SER A 40 6.74 -15.87 -21.44
CA SER A 40 5.84 -14.74 -21.67
C SER A 40 5.33 -14.15 -20.36
N VAL A 41 4.99 -14.98 -19.38
CA VAL A 41 4.53 -14.54 -18.05
C VAL A 41 5.66 -13.89 -17.27
N GLU A 42 6.90 -14.38 -17.36
CA GLU A 42 8.07 -13.72 -16.75
C GLU A 42 8.28 -12.30 -17.30
N LYS A 43 8.15 -12.11 -18.61
CA LYS A 43 8.24 -10.77 -19.22
C LYS A 43 7.11 -9.84 -18.76
N GLN A 44 5.87 -10.33 -18.76
CA GLN A 44 4.70 -9.54 -18.32
C GLN A 44 4.77 -9.21 -16.82
N LEU A 45 5.36 -10.08 -15.99
CA LEU A 45 5.64 -9.77 -14.59
C LEU A 45 6.67 -8.65 -14.46
N GLU A 46 7.70 -8.61 -15.30
CA GLU A 46 8.67 -7.52 -15.29
C GLU A 46 8.03 -6.19 -15.71
N GLU A 47 7.23 -6.19 -16.79
CA GLU A 47 6.45 -5.01 -17.22
C GLU A 47 5.52 -4.50 -16.12
N ALA A 48 4.88 -5.40 -15.35
CA ALA A 48 4.05 -5.02 -14.22
C ALA A 48 4.86 -4.39 -13.06
N ARG A 49 6.12 -4.80 -12.84
CA ARG A 49 7.01 -4.15 -11.87
C ARG A 49 7.40 -2.76 -12.32
N GLU A 50 7.76 -2.60 -13.59
CA GLU A 50 8.12 -1.29 -14.17
C GLU A 50 6.96 -0.30 -14.03
N LEU A 51 5.73 -0.72 -14.34
CA LEU A 51 4.52 0.11 -14.14
C LEU A 51 4.34 0.48 -12.66
N LEU A 52 4.59 -0.45 -11.74
CA LEU A 52 4.46 -0.19 -10.31
C LEU A 52 5.51 0.81 -9.80
N GLU A 53 6.74 0.73 -10.31
CA GLU A 53 7.79 1.73 -10.04
C GLU A 53 7.41 3.12 -10.61
N GLN A 54 6.89 3.19 -11.83
CA GLN A 54 6.41 4.43 -12.44
C GLN A 54 5.29 5.07 -11.61
N MET A 55 4.30 4.27 -11.18
CA MET A 55 3.25 4.78 -10.30
C MET A 55 3.79 5.27 -8.95
N GLU A 56 4.82 4.63 -8.38
CA GLU A 56 5.44 5.07 -7.13
C GLU A 56 6.18 6.42 -7.28
N LEU A 57 6.79 6.67 -8.44
CA LEU A 57 7.40 7.96 -8.78
C LEU A 57 6.32 9.06 -8.90
N GLU A 58 5.22 8.79 -9.60
CA GLU A 58 4.09 9.73 -9.71
C GLU A 58 3.51 10.09 -8.34
N VAL A 59 3.33 9.12 -7.44
CA VAL A 59 2.81 9.37 -6.08
C VAL A 59 3.73 10.28 -5.25
N ARG A 60 5.03 10.29 -5.53
CA ARG A 60 5.99 11.21 -4.88
C ARG A 60 5.86 12.65 -5.37
N GLU A 61 5.36 12.87 -6.59
CA GLU A 61 5.11 14.21 -7.12
C GLU A 61 3.75 14.78 -6.66
N ILE A 62 2.83 13.92 -6.22
CA ILE A 62 1.51 14.33 -5.71
C ILE A 62 1.61 15.12 -4.38
N PRO A 63 0.81 16.20 -4.22
CA PRO A 63 0.74 16.98 -2.98
C PRO A 63 0.37 16.13 -1.74
N PRO A 64 0.87 16.49 -0.55
CA PRO A 64 0.68 15.69 0.67
C PRO A 64 -0.79 15.52 1.09
N GLN A 65 -1.71 16.37 0.62
CA GLN A 65 -3.14 16.30 0.93
C GLN A 65 -3.84 15.11 0.27
N SER A 66 -3.45 14.72 -0.94
CA SER A 66 -4.00 13.56 -1.67
C SER A 66 -3.10 12.32 -1.59
N ARG A 67 -1.82 12.48 -1.23
CA ARG A 67 -0.82 11.40 -1.14
C ARG A 67 -1.25 10.23 -0.24
N ALA A 68 -1.98 10.48 0.84
CA ALA A 68 -2.42 9.42 1.76
C ALA A 68 -3.32 8.37 1.08
N MET A 69 -4.23 8.81 0.20
CA MET A 69 -5.13 7.91 -0.53
C MET A 69 -4.38 7.08 -1.57
N TYR A 70 -3.51 7.73 -2.35
CA TYR A 70 -2.70 7.06 -3.37
C TYR A 70 -1.65 6.12 -2.76
N SER A 71 -1.06 6.47 -1.62
CA SER A 71 -0.13 5.59 -0.90
C SER A 71 -0.79 4.32 -0.37
N SER A 72 -2.06 4.42 0.08
CA SER A 72 -2.83 3.22 0.46
C SER A 72 -3.09 2.31 -0.72
N ARG A 73 -3.46 2.86 -1.89
CA ARG A 73 -3.64 2.09 -3.13
C ARG A 73 -2.35 1.45 -3.60
N MET A 74 -1.25 2.20 -3.58
CA MET A 74 0.09 1.70 -3.92
C MET A 74 0.49 0.49 -3.07
N LYS A 75 0.15 0.51 -1.78
CA LYS A 75 0.40 -0.63 -0.87
C LYS A 75 -0.41 -1.86 -1.28
N SER A 76 -1.66 -1.70 -1.69
CA SER A 76 -2.49 -2.80 -2.20
C SER A 76 -1.93 -3.40 -3.49
N TYR A 77 -1.48 -2.57 -4.43
CA TYR A 77 -0.85 -3.05 -5.67
C TYR A 77 0.46 -3.80 -5.43
N LYS A 78 1.30 -3.34 -4.48
CA LYS A 78 2.50 -4.07 -4.06
C LYS A 78 2.16 -5.47 -3.52
N GLN A 79 1.14 -5.58 -2.69
CA GLN A 79 0.68 -6.87 -2.17
C GLN A 79 0.13 -7.80 -3.26
N GLU A 80 -0.60 -7.26 -4.23
CA GLU A 80 -1.09 -8.01 -5.38
C GLU A 80 0.08 -8.55 -6.23
N MET A 81 1.12 -7.75 -6.42
CA MET A 81 2.32 -8.14 -7.14
C MET A 81 3.09 -9.26 -6.45
N GLU A 82 3.26 -9.19 -5.12
CA GLU A 82 3.89 -10.26 -4.33
C GLU A 82 3.10 -11.58 -4.41
N LYS A 83 1.77 -11.49 -4.41
CA LYS A 83 0.90 -12.66 -4.58
C LYS A 83 1.09 -13.30 -5.96
N LEU A 84 1.11 -12.49 -7.02
CA LEU A 84 1.34 -12.96 -8.39
C LEU A 84 2.70 -13.65 -8.54
N ASP A 85 3.76 -13.10 -7.94
CA ASP A 85 5.10 -13.71 -7.95
C ASP A 85 5.12 -15.08 -7.26
N THR A 86 4.43 -15.18 -6.12
CA THR A 86 4.29 -16.42 -5.36
C THR A 86 3.48 -17.48 -6.14
N ASP A 87 2.37 -17.07 -6.76
CA ASP A 87 1.50 -17.95 -7.55
C ASP A 87 2.23 -18.44 -8.82
N PHE A 88 3.01 -17.58 -9.46
CA PHE A 88 3.87 -17.95 -10.59
C PHE A 88 4.96 -18.95 -10.18
N LYS A 89 5.70 -18.69 -9.09
CA LYS A 89 6.72 -19.60 -8.55
C LYS A 89 6.13 -20.98 -8.22
N ARG A 90 4.96 -21.02 -7.57
CA ARG A 90 4.24 -22.27 -7.26
C ARG A 90 3.85 -23.03 -8.53
N SER A 91 3.30 -22.32 -9.52
CA SER A 91 2.91 -22.90 -10.81
C SER A 91 4.10 -23.44 -11.61
N ARG A 92 5.29 -22.84 -11.44
CA ARG A 92 6.56 -23.29 -12.03
C ARG A 92 7.16 -24.50 -11.30
N ILE A 93 6.90 -24.72 -10.02
CA ILE A 93 7.40 -25.90 -9.30
C ILE A 93 6.60 -27.15 -9.71
N ALA A 94 5.29 -27.03 -9.92
CA ALA A 94 4.45 -28.12 -10.44
C ALA A 94 4.96 -28.68 -11.80
N TYR A 95 5.64 -27.86 -12.60
CA TYR A 95 6.27 -28.27 -13.86
C TYR A 95 7.41 -29.30 -13.71
N SER A 96 8.17 -29.28 -12.61
CA SER A 96 9.40 -30.07 -12.50
C SER A 96 9.17 -31.57 -12.28
N ASP A 97 8.06 -31.96 -11.67
CA ASP A 97 7.80 -33.38 -11.36
C ASP A 97 7.09 -34.10 -12.51
N GLU A 98 6.25 -33.39 -13.28
CA GLU A 98 5.42 -33.99 -14.34
C GLU A 98 6.25 -34.31 -15.60
N VAL A 99 7.16 -33.41 -16.01
CA VAL A 99 8.05 -33.60 -17.17
C VAL A 99 9.06 -34.74 -16.95
N ARG A 100 9.46 -35.02 -15.70
CA ARG A 100 10.39 -36.13 -15.42
C ARG A 100 9.68 -37.47 -15.35
N ASN A 101 8.41 -37.49 -14.97
CA ASN A 101 7.61 -38.71 -14.95
C ASN A 101 7.23 -39.16 -16.38
N GLU A 102 7.03 -38.22 -17.31
CA GLU A 102 6.80 -38.53 -18.73
C GLU A 102 8.06 -38.99 -19.48
N LEU A 103 9.26 -38.58 -19.05
CA LEU A 103 10.52 -38.98 -19.68
C LEU A 103 11.01 -40.39 -19.25
N LEU A 104 10.25 -41.10 -18.41
CA LEU A 104 10.64 -42.40 -17.84
C LEU A 104 9.65 -43.53 -18.11
N GLY A 105 8.63 -43.30 -18.94
CA GLY A 105 7.69 -44.34 -19.34
C GLY A 105 7.88 -44.73 -20.80
N ASP A 106 8.76 -45.69 -21.09
CA ASP A 106 8.44 -46.90 -21.90
C ASP A 106 9.67 -47.82 -22.11
N ASP A 107 9.40 -49.12 -21.97
CA ASP A 107 10.12 -50.34 -22.40
C ASP A 107 11.56 -50.73 -21.95
N GLY A 108 11.65 -51.90 -21.31
CA GLY A 108 12.59 -52.97 -21.74
C GLY A 108 13.74 -53.43 -20.82
N ASN A 109 13.44 -54.38 -19.91
CA ASN A 109 14.27 -55.54 -19.46
C ASN A 109 15.69 -55.41 -18.83
N SER A 110 15.91 -56.29 -17.84
CA SER A 110 17.19 -56.85 -17.32
C SER A 110 17.90 -56.18 -16.12
N SER A 111 18.56 -57.04 -15.34
CA SER A 111 19.09 -56.86 -13.98
C SER A 111 20.12 -55.74 -13.76
N GLU A 112 20.64 -55.09 -14.81
CA GLU A 112 21.43 -53.86 -14.70
C GLU A 112 20.59 -52.65 -14.25
N ILE A 113 19.31 -52.64 -14.60
CA ILE A 113 18.34 -51.60 -14.19
C ILE A 113 18.14 -51.58 -12.67
N GLN A 114 18.34 -52.70 -11.97
CA GLN A 114 18.17 -52.73 -10.52
C GLN A 114 19.34 -52.07 -9.77
N ARG A 115 20.56 -52.17 -10.31
CA ARG A 115 21.72 -51.39 -9.81
C ARG A 115 21.62 -49.93 -10.21
N ALA A 116 21.18 -49.64 -11.44
CA ALA A 116 20.90 -48.28 -11.88
C ALA A 116 19.78 -47.63 -11.05
N HIS A 117 18.74 -48.37 -10.68
CA HIS A 117 17.67 -47.92 -9.79
C HIS A 117 18.11 -47.66 -8.37
N LEU A 118 19.10 -48.40 -7.85
CA LEU A 118 19.63 -48.15 -6.51
C LEU A 118 20.55 -46.92 -6.49
N LEU A 119 21.37 -46.74 -7.52
CA LEU A 119 22.17 -45.53 -7.71
C LEU A 119 21.29 -44.30 -7.97
N ASP A 120 20.24 -44.43 -8.79
CA ASP A 120 19.24 -43.40 -9.03
C ASP A 120 18.42 -43.12 -7.76
N ASN A 121 18.05 -44.13 -6.96
CA ASN A 121 17.44 -43.89 -5.65
C ASN A 121 18.36 -43.12 -4.72
N THR A 122 19.66 -43.44 -4.72
CA THR A 122 20.65 -42.74 -3.89
C THR A 122 20.81 -41.29 -4.36
N GLU A 123 20.88 -41.07 -5.67
CA GLU A 123 20.96 -39.72 -6.26
C GLU A 123 19.65 -38.92 -6.06
N ARG A 124 18.49 -39.59 -6.09
CA ARG A 124 17.18 -39.00 -5.77
C ARG A 124 17.10 -38.66 -4.29
N LEU A 125 17.60 -39.50 -3.40
CA LEU A 125 17.65 -39.22 -1.97
C LEU A 125 18.57 -38.03 -1.68
N GLU A 126 19.74 -37.97 -2.30
CA GLU A 126 20.69 -36.86 -2.17
C GLU A 126 20.10 -35.55 -2.70
N ARG A 127 19.41 -35.57 -3.86
CA ARG A 127 18.68 -34.40 -4.37
C ARG A 127 17.50 -34.02 -3.49
N SER A 128 16.74 -34.98 -2.97
CA SER A 128 15.63 -34.71 -2.05
C SER A 128 16.14 -34.11 -0.74
N SER A 129 17.29 -34.57 -0.25
CA SER A 129 17.97 -33.98 0.91
C SER A 129 18.37 -32.54 0.63
N ARG A 130 19.01 -32.26 -0.51
CA ARG A 130 19.34 -30.88 -0.92
C ARG A 130 18.11 -29.98 -1.08
N ARG A 131 17.00 -30.52 -1.58
CA ARG A 131 15.73 -29.78 -1.70
C ARG A 131 15.08 -29.54 -0.34
N LEU A 132 15.16 -30.50 0.57
CA LEU A 132 14.68 -30.35 1.94
C LEU A 132 15.48 -29.27 2.67
N GLU A 133 16.80 -29.26 2.47
CA GLU A 133 17.70 -28.27 3.05
C GLU A 133 17.47 -26.87 2.46
N ALA A 134 17.31 -26.75 1.13
CA ALA A 134 16.95 -25.50 0.48
C ALA A 134 15.54 -25.02 0.89
N GLY A 135 14.56 -25.92 0.98
CA GLY A 135 13.21 -25.62 1.45
C GLY A 135 13.17 -25.20 2.91
N TYR A 136 13.99 -25.84 3.75
CA TYR A 136 14.19 -25.45 5.14
C TYR A 136 14.80 -24.05 5.25
N GLN A 137 15.85 -23.77 4.46
CA GLN A 137 16.46 -22.44 4.44
C GLN A 137 15.46 -21.35 4.01
N ILE A 138 14.66 -21.62 2.97
CA ILE A 138 13.61 -20.70 2.51
C ILE A 138 12.52 -20.53 3.59
N ALA A 139 12.14 -21.60 4.29
CA ALA A 139 11.16 -21.53 5.37
C ALA A 139 11.67 -20.68 6.54
N VAL A 140 12.94 -20.82 6.91
CA VAL A 140 13.58 -20.01 7.95
C VAL A 140 13.68 -18.53 7.52
N GLU A 141 14.06 -18.27 6.28
CA GLU A 141 14.09 -16.91 5.73
C GLU A 141 12.69 -16.28 5.71
N THR A 142 11.67 -17.08 5.35
CA THR A 142 10.27 -16.65 5.39
C THR A 142 9.77 -16.41 6.82
N GLU A 143 10.19 -17.22 7.79
CA GLU A 143 9.88 -17.01 9.21
C GLU A 143 10.49 -15.70 9.72
N GLN A 144 11.74 -15.42 9.35
CA GLN A 144 12.44 -14.20 9.72
C GLN A 144 11.78 -12.96 9.09
N ILE A 145 11.41 -13.01 7.81
CA ILE A 145 10.62 -11.96 7.16
C ILE A 145 9.25 -11.78 7.84
N GLY A 146 8.59 -12.88 8.20
CA GLY A 146 7.32 -12.85 8.93
C GLY A 146 7.45 -12.16 10.29
N GLN A 147 8.56 -12.41 11.00
CA GLN A 147 8.87 -11.74 12.26
C GLN A 147 9.09 -10.24 12.07
N ASP A 148 9.86 -9.83 11.06
CA ASP A 148 10.08 -8.42 10.72
C ASP A 148 8.76 -7.71 10.34
N ILE A 149 7.86 -8.40 9.64
CA ILE A 149 6.53 -7.87 9.32
C ILE A 149 5.72 -7.65 10.60
N LEU A 150 5.73 -8.61 11.53
CA LEU A 150 5.02 -8.50 12.80
C LEU A 150 5.57 -7.35 13.66
N GLU A 151 6.90 -7.17 13.68
CA GLU A 151 7.53 -6.05 14.39
C GLU A 151 7.13 -4.70 13.77
N ASN A 152 7.18 -4.58 12.45
CA ASN A 152 6.77 -3.37 11.73
C ASN A 152 5.28 -3.05 11.94
N LEU A 153 4.41 -4.06 11.91
CA LEU A 153 2.98 -3.89 12.20
C LEU A 153 2.73 -3.42 13.63
N ASN A 154 3.51 -3.91 14.60
CA ASN A 154 3.41 -3.47 15.97
C ASN A 154 3.87 -2.01 16.13
N HIS A 155 4.97 -1.65 15.48
CA HIS A 155 5.47 -0.28 15.45
C HIS A 155 4.48 0.69 14.76
N ASP A 156 3.85 0.26 13.67
CA ASP A 156 2.82 1.03 12.98
C ASP A 156 1.56 1.19 13.83
N ARG A 157 1.14 0.14 14.55
CA ARG A 157 0.04 0.22 15.52
C ARG A 157 0.34 1.27 16.58
N GLU A 158 1.57 1.30 17.09
CA GLU A 158 1.99 2.27 18.09
C GLU A 158 1.99 3.71 17.53
N LYS A 159 2.47 3.91 16.29
CA LYS A 159 2.37 5.20 15.60
C LYS A 159 0.92 5.67 15.45
N ILE A 160 0.02 4.78 15.04
CA ILE A 160 -1.41 5.09 14.89
C ILE A 160 -2.04 5.45 16.24
N GLN A 161 -1.70 4.72 17.31
CA GLN A 161 -2.17 5.03 18.66
C GLN A 161 -1.69 6.40 19.12
N ARG A 162 -0.39 6.71 18.99
CA ARG A 162 0.16 8.02 19.34
C ARG A 162 -0.46 9.15 18.51
N ALA A 163 -0.72 8.92 17.23
CA ALA A 163 -1.41 9.89 16.37
C ALA A 163 -2.86 10.13 16.84
N ARG A 164 -3.59 9.07 17.20
CA ARG A 164 -4.94 9.17 17.78
C ARG A 164 -4.95 9.92 19.11
N ASP A 165 -4.00 9.64 20.00
CA ASP A 165 -3.91 10.32 21.28
C ASP A 165 -3.60 11.81 21.11
N ARG A 166 -2.66 12.16 20.20
CA ARG A 166 -2.38 13.56 19.84
C ARG A 166 -3.58 14.26 19.23
N LEU A 167 -4.34 13.60 18.36
CA LEU A 167 -5.58 14.15 17.82
C LEU A 167 -6.62 14.40 18.91
N ARG A 168 -6.80 13.45 19.84
CA ARG A 168 -7.74 13.61 20.96
C ARG A 168 -7.34 14.73 21.90
N GLU A 169 -6.04 14.89 22.14
CA GLU A 169 -5.50 16.01 22.92
C GLU A 169 -5.67 17.35 22.19
N THR A 170 -5.44 17.37 20.87
CA THR A 170 -5.64 18.55 20.02
C THR A 170 -7.11 18.96 19.99
N ASP A 171 -8.05 18.02 19.90
CA ASP A 171 -9.50 18.27 20.01
C ASP A 171 -9.87 18.85 21.38
N ALA A 172 -9.32 18.30 22.47
CA ALA A 172 -9.54 18.83 23.81
C ALA A 172 -8.99 20.25 23.97
N ASN A 173 -7.82 20.53 23.39
CA ASN A 173 -7.19 21.85 23.40
C ASN A 173 -7.92 22.85 22.48
N LEU A 174 -8.43 22.40 21.32
CA LEU A 174 -9.31 23.19 20.45
C LEU A 174 -10.60 23.59 21.16
N GLY A 175 -11.21 22.68 21.95
CA GLY A 175 -12.37 22.99 22.77
C GLY A 175 -12.10 24.09 23.81
N LYS A 176 -10.92 24.06 24.45
CA LYS A 176 -10.48 25.12 25.40
C LYS A 176 -10.18 26.44 24.69
N SER A 177 -9.46 26.40 23.57
CA SER A 177 -9.14 27.58 22.76
C SER A 177 -10.38 28.25 22.18
N SER A 178 -11.36 27.47 21.71
CA SER A 178 -12.64 27.99 21.20
C SER A 178 -13.38 28.81 22.27
N ARG A 179 -13.40 28.33 23.52
CA ARG A 179 -14.02 29.04 24.66
C ARG A 179 -13.29 30.34 25.02
N ILE A 180 -11.96 30.35 24.95
CA ILE A 180 -11.16 31.56 25.21
C ILE A 180 -11.37 32.58 24.07
N LEU A 181 -11.36 32.12 22.81
CA LEU A 181 -11.61 32.94 21.62
C LEU A 181 -13.00 33.59 21.64
N THR A 182 -14.05 32.84 21.98
CA THR A 182 -15.41 33.42 22.12
C THR A 182 -15.46 34.46 23.25
N GLY A 183 -14.75 34.23 24.36
CA GLY A 183 -14.60 35.20 25.44
C GLY A 183 -13.91 36.50 25.01
N MET A 184 -12.83 36.40 24.23
CA MET A 184 -12.13 37.57 23.66
C MET A 184 -13.01 38.31 22.64
N LEU A 185 -13.69 37.59 21.74
CA LEU A 185 -14.57 38.19 20.73
C LEU A 185 -15.71 38.99 21.38
N ARG A 186 -16.32 38.46 22.45
CA ARG A 186 -17.39 39.14 23.19
C ARG A 186 -16.90 40.44 23.84
N ARG A 187 -15.68 40.45 24.38
CA ARG A 187 -15.05 41.67 24.95
C ARG A 187 -14.80 42.73 23.88
N ILE A 188 -14.35 42.33 22.68
CA ILE A 188 -14.14 43.24 21.55
C ILE A 188 -15.45 43.89 21.12
N ILE A 189 -16.53 43.10 21.01
CA ILE A 189 -17.87 43.62 20.66
C ILE A 189 -18.38 44.59 21.73
N GLN A 190 -18.25 44.25 23.02
CA GLN A 190 -18.64 45.13 24.13
C GLN A 190 -17.90 46.46 24.08
N ASN A 191 -16.58 46.44 23.90
CA ASN A 191 -15.77 47.66 23.81
C ASN A 191 -16.17 48.54 22.61
N ARG A 192 -16.46 47.93 21.45
CA ARG A 192 -16.96 48.67 20.29
C ARG A 192 -18.31 49.33 20.56
N ILE A 193 -19.25 48.61 21.19
CA ILE A 193 -20.56 49.16 21.55
C ILE A 193 -20.42 50.34 22.53
N LEU A 194 -19.57 50.19 23.56
CA LEU A 194 -19.31 51.28 24.52
C LEU A 194 -18.74 52.53 23.84
N LEU A 195 -17.84 52.36 22.87
CA LEU A 195 -17.27 53.48 22.11
C LEU A 195 -18.36 54.20 21.30
N VAL A 196 -19.24 53.48 20.61
CA VAL A 196 -20.36 54.08 19.85
C VAL A 196 -21.32 54.84 20.78
N ILE A 197 -21.68 54.25 21.94
CA ILE A 197 -22.54 54.91 22.92
C ILE A 197 -21.91 56.21 23.43
N LEU A 198 -20.62 56.20 23.76
CA LEU A 198 -19.88 57.38 24.18
C LEU A 198 -19.90 58.49 23.11
N ALA A 199 -19.66 58.12 21.85
CA ALA A 199 -19.71 59.07 20.73
C ALA A 199 -21.09 59.72 20.57
N VAL A 200 -22.18 58.94 20.70
CA VAL A 200 -23.55 59.46 20.64
C VAL A 200 -23.84 60.42 21.79
N ILE A 201 -23.41 60.11 23.01
CA ILE A 201 -23.57 61.00 24.17
C ILE A 201 -22.86 62.33 23.95
N ILE A 202 -21.64 62.31 23.42
CA ILE A 202 -20.88 63.53 23.11
C ILE A 202 -21.61 64.38 22.05
N ILE A 203 -22.08 63.75 20.96
CA ILE A 203 -22.84 64.46 19.92
C ILE A 203 -24.12 65.07 20.49
N PHE A 204 -24.86 64.32 21.31
CA PHE A 204 -26.08 64.80 21.95
C PHE A 204 -25.81 65.99 22.89
N ALA A 205 -24.72 65.94 23.68
CA ALA A 205 -24.34 67.04 24.55
C ALA A 205 -24.00 68.31 23.75
N VAL A 206 -23.27 68.19 22.63
CA VAL A 206 -22.97 69.31 21.73
C VAL A 206 -24.24 69.91 21.14
N LEU A 207 -25.16 69.06 20.63
CA LEU A 207 -26.44 69.51 20.09
C LEU A 207 -27.29 70.22 21.15
N MET A 208 -27.31 69.72 22.38
CA MET A 208 -28.04 70.32 23.49
C MET A 208 -27.48 71.72 23.81
N VAL A 209 -26.16 71.88 23.90
CA VAL A 209 -25.52 73.19 24.13
C VAL A 209 -25.86 74.18 23.02
N ILE A 210 -25.80 73.76 21.76
CA ILE A 210 -26.16 74.62 20.62
C ILE A 210 -27.64 75.03 20.69
N PHE A 211 -28.55 74.10 20.99
CA PHE A 211 -29.97 74.39 21.10
C PHE A 211 -30.27 75.41 22.21
N PHE A 212 -29.66 75.25 23.39
CA PHE A 212 -29.81 76.23 24.48
C PHE A 212 -29.18 77.58 24.14
N SER A 213 -28.04 77.62 23.46
CA SER A 213 -27.39 78.85 23.01
C SER A 213 -28.26 79.63 22.01
N VAL A 214 -28.83 78.94 21.02
CA VAL A 214 -29.69 79.57 19.99
C VAL A 214 -31.02 80.03 20.57
N ARG A 215 -31.58 79.30 21.54
CA ARG A 215 -32.87 79.66 22.17
C ARG A 215 -32.74 80.68 23.31
N GLY A 216 -31.53 80.84 23.86
CA GLY A 216 -31.20 81.80 24.90
C GLY A 216 -30.84 83.21 24.41
N HIS A 217 -30.81 83.42 23.08
CA HIS A 217 -30.60 84.70 22.42
C HIS A 217 -31.90 85.32 21.91
#